data_AF-A0A9P5ED42-F1
#
_entry.id   AF-A0A9P5ED42-F1
#
_cell.length_a   1.000
_cell.length_b   1.000
_cell.length_c   1.000
_cell.angle_alpha   90.00
_cell.angle_beta   90.00
_cell.angle_gamma   90.00
#
_symmetry.space_group_name_H-M   'P 1'
#
loop_
_entity.id
_entity.type
_entity.pdbx_description
1 polymer ?
#
loop_
_entity_poly.entity_id
_entity_poly.type
_entity_poly.pdbx_seq_one_letter_code
_entity_poly.pdbx_strand_id
1 'polypeptide(L)'
;MATSKTSSLAFMDALSPAVSYFRPDITKSTTPKTTTSSGPPLIIILSWSEARDVHIAKYISQFRELYPTSAILLFRASTKLYIQPSLRRRLFEPALPILQSVNTKEDDAPNFLIHIFSNGGVSSAATLWEIWETSLGGKPVPRHAAVMDSCPGYFRWKRDRHVLSTGFPPFLSRLVWIFLGFACYKLWLGVEPHTAYASALNTPENQPGDYAGIPLRRCRPLSWFGGC
;
A
#
# COMPACT_ATOMS: atom_id res chain seq x y z
N MET A 1 -37.50 5.04 -8.91
CA MET A 1 -36.94 5.62 -7.68
C MET A 1 -35.60 4.96 -7.41
N ALA A 2 -34.49 5.68 -7.56
CA ALA A 2 -33.16 5.15 -7.27
C ALA A 2 -32.94 5.16 -5.75
N THR A 3 -32.80 3.99 -5.15
CA THR A 3 -32.41 3.87 -3.75
C THR A 3 -30.99 4.42 -3.61
N SER A 4 -30.87 5.58 -2.95
CA SER A 4 -29.57 6.12 -2.54
C SER A 4 -28.89 5.11 -1.63
N LYS A 5 -28.00 4.31 -2.19
CA LYS A 5 -27.24 3.31 -1.44
C LYS A 5 -26.21 4.05 -0.61
N THR A 6 -26.52 4.29 0.66
CA THR A 6 -25.58 4.90 1.62
C THR A 6 -24.27 4.12 1.57
N SER A 7 -23.17 4.80 1.21
CA SER A 7 -21.85 4.17 1.18
C SER A 7 -21.49 3.69 2.59
N SER A 8 -20.96 2.47 2.70
CA SER A 8 -20.50 1.90 3.98
C SER A 8 -19.33 2.66 4.60
N LEU A 9 -18.76 3.64 3.88
CA LEU A 9 -17.71 4.53 4.35
C LEU A 9 -18.18 6.00 4.43
N ALA A 10 -19.49 6.25 4.45
CA ALA A 10 -20.06 7.60 4.53
C ALA A 10 -19.71 8.36 5.83
N PHE A 11 -19.20 7.67 6.85
CA PHE A 11 -18.71 8.29 8.09
C PHE A 11 -17.28 8.87 7.97
N MET A 12 -16.63 8.73 6.82
CA MET A 12 -15.31 9.31 6.54
C MET A 12 -15.43 10.53 5.62
N ASP A 13 -14.64 11.55 5.90
CA ASP A 13 -14.51 12.74 5.07
C ASP A 13 -13.67 12.42 3.82
N ALA A 14 -14.16 12.74 2.63
CA ALA A 14 -13.40 12.56 1.40
C ALA A 14 -12.43 13.74 1.19
N LEU A 15 -11.13 13.47 1.22
CA LEU A 15 -10.10 14.47 0.86
C LEU A 15 -9.88 14.51 -0.66
N SER A 16 -10.04 13.36 -1.31
CA SER A 16 -10.02 13.20 -2.76
C SER A 16 -10.82 11.95 -3.15
N PRO A 17 -11.08 11.70 -4.44
CA PRO A 17 -11.70 10.44 -4.88
C PRO A 17 -10.95 9.17 -4.44
N ALA A 18 -9.64 9.28 -4.14
CA ALA A 18 -8.82 8.16 -3.71
C ALA A 18 -8.47 8.17 -2.21
N VAL A 19 -8.74 9.27 -1.50
CA VAL A 19 -8.31 9.45 -0.10
C VAL A 19 -9.49 9.86 0.77
N SER A 20 -9.67 9.16 1.88
CA SER A 20 -10.66 9.50 2.90
C SER A 20 -10.04 9.53 4.28
N TYR A 21 -10.60 10.37 5.15
CA TYR A 21 -10.11 10.58 6.51
C TYR A 21 -11.24 10.39 7.52
N PHE A 22 -10.93 9.73 8.62
CA PHE A 22 -11.82 9.57 9.75
C PHE A 22 -11.20 10.27 10.97
N ARG A 23 -11.96 11.19 11.54
CA ARG A 23 -11.63 11.85 12.80
C ARG A 23 -12.31 11.11 13.96
N PRO A 24 -11.58 10.70 15.00
CA PRO A 24 -12.16 10.05 16.16
C PRO A 24 -13.00 11.06 16.95
N ASP A 25 -14.16 10.62 17.46
CA ASP A 25 -15.06 11.46 18.23
C ASP A 25 -14.67 11.38 19.72
N ILE A 26 -13.79 12.29 20.14
CA ILE A 26 -13.23 12.33 21.51
C ILE A 26 -14.36 12.53 22.56
N THR A 27 -15.49 13.11 22.16
CA THR A 27 -16.60 13.46 23.07
C THR A 27 -17.53 12.28 23.42
N LYS A 28 -17.58 11.23 22.59
CA LYS A 28 -18.44 10.05 22.81
C LYS A 28 -17.81 8.96 23.67
N SER A 29 -16.58 9.14 24.13
CA SER A 29 -15.92 8.22 25.06
C SER A 29 -16.39 8.48 26.50
N THR A 30 -17.69 8.31 26.78
CA THR A 30 -18.29 8.50 28.12
C THR A 30 -18.19 7.26 29.01
N THR A 31 -17.41 6.26 28.63
CA THR A 31 -17.08 5.15 29.54
C THR A 31 -15.70 5.40 30.14
N PRO A 32 -15.56 5.54 31.47
CA PRO A 32 -14.25 5.59 32.13
C PRO A 32 -13.64 4.19 32.08
N LYS A 33 -13.17 3.78 30.89
CA LYS A 33 -12.28 2.63 30.78
C LYS A 33 -10.89 3.16 31.09
N THR A 34 -10.52 3.02 32.35
CA THR A 34 -9.17 3.21 32.89
C THR A 34 -8.19 2.29 32.17
N THR A 35 -7.79 2.64 30.96
CA THR A 35 -6.66 2.06 30.25
C THR A 35 -6.20 3.11 29.26
N THR A 36 -5.10 3.77 29.61
CA THR A 36 -4.06 4.25 28.69
C THR A 36 -4.31 3.76 27.26
N SER A 37 -4.88 4.57 26.37
CA SER A 37 -5.05 4.13 24.98
C SER A 37 -3.67 4.10 24.33
N SER A 38 -2.94 2.98 24.48
CA SER A 38 -1.61 2.73 23.96
C SER A 38 -1.64 2.41 22.45
N GLY A 39 -2.50 3.10 21.72
CA GLY A 39 -2.68 2.93 20.28
C GLY A 39 -1.92 4.01 19.51
N PRO A 40 -1.53 3.74 18.26
CA PRO A 40 -0.92 4.75 17.39
C PRO A 40 -1.94 5.87 17.13
N PRO A 41 -1.57 7.16 17.22
CA PRO A 41 -2.54 8.26 17.02
C PRO A 41 -3.10 8.32 15.60
N LEU A 42 -2.38 7.78 14.61
CA LEU A 42 -2.81 7.68 13.22
C LEU A 42 -2.69 6.24 12.71
N ILE A 43 -3.71 5.78 12.00
CA ILE A 43 -3.72 4.52 11.26
C ILE A 43 -3.89 4.83 9.78
N ILE A 44 -2.96 4.37 8.94
CA ILE A 44 -2.99 4.51 7.50
C ILE A 44 -3.40 3.16 6.90
N ILE A 45 -4.43 3.13 6.07
CA ILE A 45 -4.90 1.93 5.39
C ILE A 45 -4.73 2.14 3.88
N LEU A 46 -3.98 1.24 3.25
CA LEU A 46 -3.77 1.20 1.81
C LEU A 46 -4.50 -0.01 1.25
N SER A 47 -5.66 0.21 0.64
CA SER A 47 -6.54 -0.88 0.20
C SER A 47 -5.92 -1.70 -0.94
N TRP A 48 -6.47 -2.89 -1.16
CA TRP A 48 -6.20 -3.64 -2.39
C TRP A 48 -6.91 -3.01 -3.60
N SER A 49 -6.51 -3.42 -4.79
CA SER A 49 -7.05 -2.87 -6.05
C SER A 49 -8.53 -3.20 -6.22
N GLU A 50 -9.34 -2.18 -6.59
CA GLU A 50 -10.78 -2.30 -6.83
C GLU A 50 -11.57 -2.80 -5.59
N ALA A 51 -11.04 -2.52 -4.39
CA ALA A 51 -11.71 -2.86 -3.14
C ALA A 51 -13.05 -2.12 -3.02
N ARG A 52 -14.14 -2.87 -2.81
CA ARG A 52 -15.45 -2.29 -2.51
C ARG A 52 -15.46 -1.71 -1.10
N ASP A 53 -16.11 -0.56 -0.93
CA ASP A 53 -16.24 0.12 0.37
C ASP A 53 -16.73 -0.80 1.49
N VAL A 54 -17.61 -1.77 1.21
CA VAL A 54 -18.16 -2.71 2.21
C VAL A 54 -17.09 -3.62 2.81
N HIS A 55 -16.07 -3.98 2.03
CA HIS A 55 -14.99 -4.84 2.50
C HIS A 55 -13.97 -4.03 3.29
N ILE A 56 -13.65 -2.81 2.82
CA ILE A 56 -12.77 -1.89 3.54
C ILE A 56 -13.38 -1.53 4.90
N ALA A 57 -14.70 -1.27 4.94
CA ALA A 57 -15.41 -0.91 6.16
C ALA A 57 -15.27 -1.96 7.27
N LYS A 58 -15.22 -3.26 6.93
CA LYS A 58 -14.99 -4.34 7.91
C LYS A 58 -13.64 -4.21 8.63
N TYR A 59 -12.58 -3.86 7.90
CA TYR A 59 -11.27 -3.64 8.51
C TYR A 59 -11.23 -2.36 9.34
N ILE A 60 -11.84 -1.29 8.83
CA ILE A 60 -11.93 -0.02 9.55
C ILE A 60 -12.72 -0.18 10.86
N SER A 61 -13.81 -0.94 10.87
CA SER A 61 -14.57 -1.17 12.11
C SER A 61 -13.74 -1.87 13.18
N GLN A 62 -12.89 -2.82 12.80
CA GLN A 62 -12.00 -3.52 13.74
C GLN A 62 -10.93 -2.59 14.30
N PHE A 63 -10.31 -1.74 13.46
CA PHE A 63 -9.37 -0.74 13.95
C PHE A 63 -10.03 0.30 14.87
N ARG A 64 -11.27 0.70 14.61
CA ARG A 64 -12.04 1.60 15.48
C ARG A 64 -12.39 0.97 16.83
N GLU A 65 -12.57 -0.34 16.88
CA GLU A 65 -12.81 -1.07 18.12
C GLU A 65 -11.51 -1.24 18.94
N LEU A 66 -10.41 -1.60 18.27
CA LEU A 66 -9.10 -1.77 18.90
C LEU A 66 -8.49 -0.44 19.37
N TYR A 67 -8.61 0.61 18.55
CA TYR A 67 -8.01 1.92 18.80
C TYR A 67 -9.07 3.03 18.61
N PRO A 68 -9.97 3.22 19.59
CA PRO A 68 -11.09 4.15 19.47
C PRO A 68 -10.67 5.63 19.38
N THR A 69 -9.46 5.96 19.84
CA THR A 69 -8.90 7.31 19.84
C THR A 69 -8.06 7.63 18.60
N SER A 70 -7.81 6.64 17.73
CA SER A 70 -6.96 6.81 16.55
C SER A 70 -7.72 7.41 15.38
N ALA A 71 -7.07 8.35 14.69
CA ALA A 71 -7.53 8.79 13.37
C ALA A 71 -7.21 7.73 12.31
N ILE A 72 -8.03 7.65 11.26
CA ILE A 72 -7.82 6.68 10.18
C ILE A 72 -7.76 7.40 8.84
N LEU A 73 -6.68 7.17 8.08
CA LEU A 73 -6.46 7.70 6.75
C LEU A 73 -6.48 6.55 5.74
N LEU A 74 -7.47 6.54 4.86
CA LEU A 74 -7.69 5.50 3.87
C LEU A 74 -7.24 5.97 2.49
N PHE A 75 -6.36 5.19 1.86
CA PHE A 75 -5.97 5.32 0.45
C PHE A 75 -6.54 4.15 -0.34
N ARG A 76 -7.34 4.46 -1.37
CA ARG A 76 -7.94 3.47 -2.26
C ARG A 76 -7.01 3.16 -3.42
N ALA A 77 -6.71 1.89 -3.63
CA ALA A 77 -6.06 1.40 -4.82
C ALA A 77 -7.09 1.05 -5.91
N SER A 78 -6.78 1.43 -7.15
CA SER A 78 -7.53 1.03 -8.34
C SER A 78 -6.58 0.78 -9.50
N THR A 79 -7.05 0.04 -10.49
CA THR A 79 -6.32 -0.26 -11.73
C THR A 79 -5.98 1.03 -12.46
N LYS A 80 -6.89 2.01 -12.46
CA LYS A 80 -6.65 3.34 -13.04
C LYS A 80 -5.46 4.04 -12.37
N LEU A 81 -5.42 4.05 -11.03
CA LEU A 81 -4.34 4.69 -10.28
C LEU A 81 -3.03 3.91 -10.35
N TYR A 82 -3.09 2.60 -10.60
CA TYR A 82 -1.91 1.80 -10.90
C TYR A 82 -1.30 2.18 -12.25
N ILE A 83 -2.13 2.35 -13.29
CA ILE A 83 -1.70 2.69 -14.66
C ILE A 83 -1.31 4.17 -14.78
N GLN A 84 -1.86 5.05 -13.95
CA GLN A 84 -1.60 6.50 -13.97
C GLN A 84 -0.93 6.98 -12.68
N PRO A 85 0.40 6.78 -12.51
CA PRO A 85 1.13 7.20 -11.30
C PRO A 85 1.03 8.69 -11.00
N SER A 86 1.05 9.55 -12.02
CA SER A 86 0.90 11.00 -11.86
C SER A 86 -0.46 11.40 -11.29
N LEU A 87 -1.53 10.73 -11.73
CA LEU A 87 -2.86 10.92 -11.17
C LEU A 87 -2.91 10.43 -9.71
N ARG A 88 -2.33 9.25 -9.43
CA ARG A 88 -2.24 8.73 -8.06
C ARG A 88 -1.54 9.72 -7.13
N ARG A 89 -0.38 10.24 -7.54
CA ARG A 89 0.37 11.26 -6.80
C ARG A 89 -0.51 12.47 -6.47
N ARG A 90 -1.12 13.08 -7.49
CA ARG A 90 -2.00 14.26 -7.33
C ARG A 90 -3.19 14.00 -6.40
N LEU A 91 -3.78 12.80 -6.47
CA LEU A 91 -4.91 12.47 -5.60
C LEU A 91 -4.49 12.15 -4.16
N PHE A 92 -3.21 11.85 -3.92
CA PHE A 92 -2.68 11.56 -2.59
C PHE A 92 -2.17 12.83 -1.88
N GLU A 93 -1.76 13.86 -2.62
CA GLU A 93 -1.29 15.15 -2.08
C GLU A 93 -2.19 15.78 -1.01
N PRO A 94 -3.54 15.75 -1.11
CA PRO A 94 -4.42 16.29 -0.06
C PRO A 94 -4.24 15.65 1.32
N ALA A 95 -3.59 14.48 1.41
CA ALA A 95 -3.27 13.82 2.68
C ALA A 95 -2.04 14.41 3.39
N LEU A 96 -1.17 15.12 2.67
CA LEU A 96 0.11 15.61 3.20
C LEU A 96 -0.02 16.45 4.47
N PRO A 97 -0.98 17.38 4.61
CA PRO A 97 -1.12 18.16 5.85
C PRO A 97 -1.36 17.28 7.09
N ILE A 98 -2.09 16.17 6.93
CA ILE A 98 -2.36 15.21 8.02
C ILE A 98 -1.08 14.44 8.35
N LEU A 99 -0.37 13.98 7.32
CA LEU A 99 0.88 13.24 7.48
C LEU A 99 1.99 14.09 8.12
N GLN A 100 2.07 15.37 7.75
CA GLN A 100 3.00 16.34 8.34
C GLN A 100 2.65 16.70 9.79
N SER A 101 1.38 16.54 10.20
CA SER A 101 0.96 16.73 11.60
C SER A 101 1.36 15.58 12.52
N VAL A 102 1.84 14.46 11.96
CA VAL A 102 2.36 13.34 12.75
C VAL A 102 3.71 13.75 13.34
N ASN A 103 3.66 14.17 14.60
CA ASN A 103 4.87 14.53 15.34
C ASN A 103 5.68 13.28 15.69
N THR A 104 6.99 13.38 15.55
CA THR A 104 7.92 12.41 16.12
C THR A 104 7.90 12.57 17.63
N LYS A 105 7.27 11.63 18.35
CA LYS A 105 7.43 11.54 19.79
C LYS A 105 8.79 10.95 20.13
N GLU A 106 9.35 11.38 21.25
CA GLU A 106 10.59 10.81 21.83
C GLU A 106 10.34 9.49 22.57
N ASP A 107 9.08 9.04 22.65
CA ASP A 107 8.77 7.73 23.22
C ASP A 107 9.10 6.58 22.24
N ASP A 108 9.21 5.37 22.78
CA ASP A 108 9.49 4.17 21.99
C ASP A 108 8.25 3.66 21.21
N ALA A 109 7.11 4.33 21.31
CA ALA A 109 5.87 3.90 20.69
C ALA A 109 5.80 4.34 19.21
N PRO A 110 5.09 3.58 18.36
CA PRO A 110 4.88 3.99 16.97
C PRO A 110 3.97 5.22 16.91
N ASN A 111 4.42 6.25 16.19
CA ASN A 111 3.64 7.48 15.93
C ASN A 111 2.49 7.24 14.94
N PHE A 112 2.60 6.20 14.10
CA PHE A 112 1.49 5.75 13.29
C PHE A 112 1.61 4.25 12.98
N LEU A 113 0.49 3.65 12.57
CA LEU A 113 0.44 2.30 12.03
C LEU A 113 0.03 2.36 10.56
N ILE A 114 0.70 1.61 9.69
CA ILE A 114 0.36 1.50 8.28
C ILE A 114 -0.02 0.06 7.95
N HIS A 115 -1.20 -0.14 7.37
CA HIS A 115 -1.69 -1.44 6.92
C HIS A 115 -1.77 -1.45 5.38
N ILE A 116 -0.92 -2.27 4.78
CA ILE A 116 -0.76 -2.40 3.34
C ILE A 116 -1.43 -3.70 2.88
N PHE A 117 -2.45 -3.59 2.03
CA PHE A 117 -3.14 -4.75 1.47
C PHE A 117 -2.72 -5.00 0.02
N SER A 118 -2.28 -6.22 -0.29
CA SER A 118 -1.98 -6.66 -1.66
C SER A 118 -0.92 -5.79 -2.37
N ASN A 119 -0.54 -6.18 -3.57
CA ASN A 119 0.37 -5.41 -4.41
C ASN A 119 -0.21 -4.04 -4.82
N GLY A 120 -1.55 -3.90 -4.83
CA GLY A 120 -2.22 -2.61 -5.05
C GLY A 120 -1.93 -1.61 -3.93
N GLY A 121 -1.97 -2.08 -2.68
CA GLY A 121 -1.58 -1.30 -1.51
C GLY A 121 -0.10 -0.96 -1.52
N VAL A 122 0.79 -1.90 -1.89
CA VAL A 122 2.24 -1.65 -2.00
C VAL A 122 2.53 -0.53 -3.01
N SER A 123 1.87 -0.55 -4.17
CA SER A 123 2.07 0.50 -5.19
C SER A 123 1.61 1.87 -4.70
N SER A 124 0.54 1.90 -3.90
CA SER A 124 0.04 3.10 -3.24
C SER A 124 1.01 3.55 -2.15
N ALA A 125 1.57 2.62 -1.37
CA ALA A 125 2.55 2.86 -0.32
C ALA A 125 3.80 3.54 -0.90
N ALA A 126 4.33 3.03 -2.01
CA ALA A 126 5.51 3.60 -2.66
C ALA A 126 5.29 5.06 -3.08
N THR A 127 4.16 5.38 -3.73
CA THR A 127 3.83 6.77 -4.09
C THR A 127 3.60 7.63 -2.86
N LEU A 128 2.92 7.11 -1.83
CA LEU A 128 2.70 7.82 -0.58
C LEU A 128 4.03 8.16 0.12
N TRP A 129 4.94 7.21 0.16
CA TRP A 129 6.25 7.37 0.78
C TRP A 129 7.06 8.46 0.07
N GLU A 130 7.10 8.40 -1.26
CA GLU A 130 7.82 9.37 -2.09
C GLU A 130 7.30 10.81 -1.88
N ILE A 131 5.98 11.02 -1.91
CA ILE A 131 5.41 12.35 -1.67
C ILE A 131 5.65 12.83 -0.24
N TRP A 132 5.59 11.92 0.74
CA TRP A 132 5.74 12.27 2.14
C TRP A 132 7.19 12.65 2.44
N GLU A 133 8.17 11.84 2.02
CA GLU A 133 9.60 12.15 2.18
C GLU A 133 9.98 13.46 1.48
N THR A 134 9.49 13.68 0.26
CA THR A 134 9.68 14.95 -0.44
C THR A 134 9.14 16.12 0.37
N SER A 135 7.94 15.96 0.96
CA SER A 135 7.29 17.00 1.77
C SER A 135 7.98 17.25 3.12
N LEU A 136 8.73 16.27 3.63
CA LEU A 136 9.49 16.38 4.88
C LEU A 136 10.81 17.13 4.69
N GLY A 137 11.28 17.32 3.45
CA GLY A 137 12.46 18.14 3.16
C GLY A 137 13.73 17.63 3.84
N GLY A 138 13.90 16.31 3.93
CA GLY A 138 15.06 15.68 4.57
C GLY A 138 14.89 15.35 6.05
N LYS A 139 13.75 15.68 6.68
CA LYS A 139 13.42 15.16 8.02
C LYS A 139 13.10 13.65 7.94
N PRO A 140 13.49 12.86 8.95
CA PRO A 140 13.16 11.44 8.98
C PRO A 140 11.64 11.26 9.11
N VAL A 141 11.11 10.22 8.45
CA VAL A 141 9.71 9.79 8.63
C VAL A 141 9.51 9.35 10.09
N PRO A 142 8.41 9.74 10.77
CA PRO A 142 8.16 9.34 12.14
C PRO A 142 8.18 7.82 12.31
N ARG A 143 8.63 7.37 13.49
CA ARG A 143 8.63 5.95 13.87
C ARG A 143 7.23 5.35 13.70
N HIS A 144 7.14 4.16 13.11
CA HIS A 144 5.86 3.55 12.77
C HIS A 144 5.90 2.02 12.83
N ALA A 145 4.71 1.41 12.87
CA ALA A 145 4.53 -0.02 12.71
C ALA A 145 3.88 -0.31 11.35
N ALA A 146 4.39 -1.31 10.62
CA ALA A 146 3.86 -1.71 9.32
C ALA A 146 3.25 -3.13 9.38
N VAL A 147 2.02 -3.26 8.90
CA VAL A 147 1.33 -4.54 8.70
C VAL A 147 1.17 -4.74 7.21
N MET A 148 1.72 -5.84 6.69
CA MET A 148 1.62 -6.20 5.28
C MET A 148 0.75 -7.45 5.15
N ASP A 149 -0.43 -7.30 4.55
CA ASP A 149 -1.36 -8.40 4.32
C ASP A 149 -1.27 -8.86 2.87
N SER A 150 -0.80 -10.10 2.71
CA SER A 150 -0.69 -10.78 1.41
C SER A 150 0.22 -10.05 0.40
N CYS A 151 1.22 -9.33 0.90
CA CYS A 151 2.22 -8.58 0.13
C CYS A 151 3.55 -8.43 0.91
N PRO A 152 4.67 -8.12 0.24
CA PRO A 152 4.84 -8.07 -1.22
C PRO A 152 4.78 -9.47 -1.84
N GLY A 153 4.18 -9.56 -3.04
CA GLY A 153 4.10 -10.82 -3.79
C GLY A 153 4.68 -10.67 -5.19
N TYR A 154 5.44 -11.67 -5.65
CA TYR A 154 5.95 -11.73 -7.02
C TYR A 154 4.81 -11.81 -8.04
N PHE A 155 5.04 -11.24 -9.23
CA PHE A 155 4.10 -11.39 -10.33
C PHE A 155 4.01 -12.87 -10.72
N ARG A 156 2.80 -13.42 -10.71
CA ARG A 156 2.48 -14.79 -11.14
C ARG A 156 1.34 -14.69 -12.14
N TRP A 157 1.65 -15.00 -13.40
CA TRP A 157 0.75 -14.82 -14.55
C TRP A 157 -0.68 -15.32 -14.29
N LYS A 158 -0.86 -16.56 -13.85
CA LYS A 158 -2.19 -17.15 -13.61
C LYS A 158 -3.02 -16.41 -12.55
N ARG A 159 -2.38 -15.91 -11.49
CA ARG A 159 -3.04 -15.23 -10.35
C ARG A 159 -3.32 -13.77 -10.67
N ASP A 160 -2.31 -13.06 -11.15
CA ASP A 160 -2.39 -11.62 -11.37
C ASP A 160 -3.20 -11.27 -12.61
N ARG A 161 -3.33 -12.21 -13.56
CA ARG A 161 -4.26 -12.08 -14.68
C ARG A 161 -5.70 -11.87 -14.23
N HIS A 162 -6.13 -12.62 -13.22
CA HIS A 162 -7.49 -12.50 -12.72
C HIS A 162 -7.69 -11.13 -12.06
N VAL A 163 -6.75 -10.69 -11.24
CA VAL A 163 -6.83 -9.40 -10.51
C VAL A 163 -6.76 -8.20 -11.46
N LEU A 164 -5.87 -8.22 -12.45
CA LEU A 164 -5.75 -7.13 -13.42
C LEU A 164 -6.99 -7.05 -14.33
N SER A 165 -7.61 -8.19 -14.66
CA SER A 165 -8.79 -8.20 -15.53
C SER A 165 -10.07 -7.71 -14.85
N THR A 166 -10.15 -7.63 -13.51
CA THR A 166 -11.33 -7.06 -12.83
C THR A 166 -11.51 -5.57 -13.09
N GLY A 167 -10.43 -4.85 -13.40
CA GLY A 167 -10.46 -3.42 -13.72
C GLY A 167 -10.86 -3.09 -15.15
N PHE A 168 -11.07 -4.08 -16.02
CA PHE A 168 -11.36 -3.88 -17.45
C PHE A 168 -12.65 -4.57 -17.89
N PRO A 169 -13.37 -4.02 -18.88
CA PRO A 169 -14.46 -4.74 -19.55
C PRO A 169 -13.95 -6.05 -20.17
N PRO A 170 -14.78 -7.12 -20.22
CA PRO A 170 -14.36 -8.43 -20.71
C PRO A 170 -13.77 -8.43 -22.12
N PHE A 171 -14.30 -7.58 -23.01
CA PHE A 171 -13.82 -7.44 -24.38
C PHE A 171 -12.43 -6.78 -24.45
N LEU A 172 -12.18 -5.78 -23.60
CA LEU A 172 -10.93 -5.02 -23.56
C LEU A 172 -9.82 -5.80 -22.87
N SER A 173 -10.18 -6.66 -21.91
CA SER A 173 -9.24 -7.52 -21.20
C SER A 173 -8.39 -8.37 -22.17
N ARG A 174 -8.96 -8.85 -23.28
CA ARG A 174 -8.25 -9.65 -24.29
C ARG A 174 -7.14 -8.85 -24.97
N LEU A 175 -7.40 -7.59 -25.31
CA LEU A 175 -6.40 -6.71 -25.91
C LEU A 175 -5.29 -6.37 -24.92
N VAL A 176 -5.64 -6.10 -23.66
CA VAL A 176 -4.66 -5.85 -22.58
C VAL A 176 -3.70 -7.04 -22.45
N TRP A 177 -4.18 -8.29 -22.53
CA TRP A 177 -3.32 -9.48 -22.48
C TRP A 177 -2.44 -9.66 -23.70
N ILE A 178 -2.90 -9.26 -24.89
CA ILE A 178 -2.07 -9.27 -26.10
C ILE A 178 -0.95 -8.24 -25.98
N PHE A 179 -1.25 -7.02 -25.52
CA PHE A 179 -0.24 -5.99 -25.30
C PHE A 179 0.74 -6.36 -24.18
N LEU A 180 0.26 -6.88 -23.06
CA LEU A 180 1.12 -7.32 -21.96
C LEU A 180 1.95 -8.54 -22.36
N GLY A 181 1.37 -9.48 -23.10
CA GLY A 181 2.09 -10.62 -23.66
C GLY A 181 3.18 -10.17 -24.64
N PHE A 182 2.90 -9.19 -25.50
CA PHE A 182 3.88 -8.59 -26.40
C PHE A 182 4.97 -7.82 -25.64
N ALA A 183 4.62 -7.06 -24.60
CA ALA A 183 5.59 -6.36 -23.76
C ALA A 183 6.48 -7.32 -22.97
N CYS A 184 5.91 -8.38 -22.38
CA CYS A 184 6.67 -9.45 -21.73
C CYS A 184 7.51 -10.23 -22.73
N TYR A 185 7.02 -10.48 -23.94
CA TYR A 185 7.77 -11.10 -25.02
C TYR A 185 8.93 -10.21 -25.47
N LYS A 186 8.73 -8.90 -25.59
CA LYS A 186 9.79 -7.92 -25.88
C LYS A 186 10.82 -7.82 -24.75
N LEU A 187 10.40 -7.87 -23.50
CA LEU A 187 11.30 -7.95 -22.34
C LEU A 187 12.09 -9.27 -22.34
N TRP A 188 11.42 -10.40 -22.62
CA TRP A 188 12.03 -11.73 -22.72
C TRP A 188 13.02 -11.84 -23.89
N LEU A 189 12.72 -11.19 -25.02
CA LEU A 189 13.63 -11.11 -26.17
C LEU A 189 14.73 -10.05 -26.02
N GLY A 190 14.60 -9.12 -25.07
CA GLY A 190 15.34 -7.87 -25.09
C GLY A 190 16.31 -7.66 -23.93
N VAL A 191 16.04 -8.15 -22.72
CA VAL A 191 16.89 -7.91 -21.54
C VAL A 191 16.58 -9.00 -20.52
N GLU A 192 17.55 -9.81 -20.09
CA GLU A 192 17.42 -10.52 -18.82
C GLU A 192 17.38 -9.47 -17.69
N PRO A 193 16.24 -9.18 -17.05
CA PRO A 193 16.15 -8.07 -16.13
C PRO A 193 16.82 -8.40 -14.79
N HIS A 194 17.02 -9.68 -14.48
CA HIS A 194 17.36 -10.09 -13.13
C HIS A 194 18.87 -10.28 -12.91
N THR A 195 19.65 -10.57 -13.96
CA THR A 195 21.10 -10.78 -13.82
C THR A 195 21.84 -9.46 -13.66
N ALA A 196 21.44 -8.40 -14.36
CA ALA A 196 22.06 -7.07 -14.23
C ALA A 196 21.83 -6.44 -12.84
N TYR A 197 20.57 -6.41 -12.35
CA TYR A 197 20.27 -5.84 -11.03
C TYR A 197 20.78 -6.73 -9.87
N ALA A 198 20.74 -8.07 -9.99
CA ALA A 198 21.33 -8.95 -8.99
C ALA A 198 22.87 -8.90 -8.97
N SER A 199 23.53 -8.63 -10.10
CA SER A 199 24.99 -8.47 -10.15
C SER A 199 25.44 -7.12 -9.58
N ALA A 200 24.66 -6.05 -9.77
CA ALA A 200 24.91 -4.72 -9.22
C ALA A 200 24.73 -4.65 -7.67
N LEU A 201 23.88 -5.51 -7.11
CA LEU A 201 23.67 -5.62 -5.65
C LEU A 201 24.65 -6.58 -4.96
N ASN A 202 25.33 -7.45 -5.71
CA ASN A 202 26.34 -8.38 -5.20
C ASN A 202 27.77 -7.91 -5.48
N THR A 203 27.96 -6.67 -5.94
CA THR A 203 29.30 -6.11 -6.16
C THR A 203 29.90 -5.74 -4.79
N PRO A 204 31.10 -6.23 -4.44
CA PRO A 204 31.68 -6.08 -3.10
C PRO A 204 31.92 -4.62 -2.68
N GLU A 205 31.93 -3.68 -3.63
CA GLU A 205 32.07 -2.24 -3.40
C GLU A 205 30.83 -1.59 -2.75
N ASN A 206 29.66 -2.23 -2.84
CA ASN A 206 28.38 -1.70 -2.31
C ASN A 206 27.91 -2.36 -1.00
N GLN A 207 28.74 -3.19 -0.35
CA GLN A 207 28.40 -3.79 0.94
C GLN A 207 29.18 -3.09 2.08
N PRO A 208 28.56 -2.15 2.83
CA PRO A 208 29.14 -1.66 4.06
C PRO A 208 28.97 -2.75 5.13
N GLY A 209 30.06 -3.38 5.52
CA GLY A 209 30.13 -4.15 6.75
C GLY A 209 30.30 -5.66 6.60
N ASP A 210 31.24 -6.12 7.40
CA ASP A 210 31.76 -7.47 7.61
C ASP A 210 30.66 -8.53 7.87
N TYR A 211 30.20 -9.21 6.82
CA TYR A 211 29.34 -10.40 6.91
C TYR A 211 30.00 -11.63 6.25
N ALA A 212 31.31 -11.79 6.42
CA ALA A 212 32.10 -12.88 5.83
C ALA A 212 31.75 -14.31 6.33
N GLY A 213 30.69 -14.51 7.12
CA GLY A 213 30.40 -15.77 7.79
C GLY A 213 29.04 -16.43 7.50
N ILE A 214 28.12 -15.78 6.77
CA ILE A 214 26.78 -16.35 6.55
C ILE A 214 26.75 -16.98 5.15
N PRO A 215 26.58 -18.32 5.01
CA PRO A 215 26.48 -18.92 3.70
C PRO A 215 25.21 -18.41 3.01
N LEU A 216 25.39 -17.53 2.02
CA LEU A 216 24.35 -17.09 1.11
C LEU A 216 23.78 -18.32 0.42
N ARG A 217 22.57 -18.74 0.80
CA ARG A 217 21.81 -19.69 0.00
C ARG A 217 21.56 -19.02 -1.36
N ARG A 218 22.27 -19.48 -2.39
CA ARG A 218 21.98 -19.17 -3.80
C ARG A 218 20.48 -19.39 -4.04
N CYS A 219 19.73 -18.31 -4.22
CA CYS A 219 18.41 -18.41 -4.82
C CYS A 219 18.61 -18.86 -6.26
N ARG A 220 18.21 -20.09 -6.59
CA ARG A 220 18.19 -20.54 -7.98
C ARG A 220 17.14 -19.71 -8.74
N PRO A 221 17.43 -19.25 -9.96
CA PRO A 221 16.40 -18.69 -10.83
C PRO A 221 15.43 -19.83 -11.19
N LEU A 222 14.21 -19.78 -10.67
CA LEU A 222 13.15 -20.67 -11.14
C LEU A 222 12.59 -20.09 -12.44
N SER A 223 12.66 -20.88 -13.51
CA SER A 223 12.06 -20.58 -14.80
C SER A 223 10.54 -20.43 -14.68
N TRP A 224 9.99 -19.54 -15.50
CA TRP A 224 8.56 -19.20 -15.54
C TRP A 224 7.64 -20.35 -16.02
N PHE A 225 8.20 -21.50 -16.37
CA PHE A 225 7.47 -22.72 -16.67
C PHE A 225 8.13 -23.90 -15.96
N GLY A 226 7.62 -24.22 -14.77
CA GLY A 226 7.82 -25.48 -14.08
C GLY A 226 6.48 -25.92 -13.53
N GLY A 227 5.94 -27.02 -14.06
CA GLY A 227 4.71 -27.64 -13.59
C GLY A 227 4.92 -28.38 -12.26
N CYS A 228 3.77 -28.61 -11.61
CA CYS A 228 3.53 -29.24 -10.31
C CYS A 228 3.93 -28.40 -9.08
#